data_AF-A0A7W2RXV8-F1
#
_entry.id   AF-A0A7W2RXV8-F1
#
_cell.length_a   1.000
_cell.length_b   1.000
_cell.length_c   1.000
_cell.angle_alpha   90.00
_cell.angle_beta   90.00
_cell.angle_gamma   90.00
#
_symmetry.space_group_name_H-M   'P 1'
#
loop_
_entity.id
_entity.type
_entity.pdbx_description
1 polymer ?
#
loop_
_entity_poly.entity_id
_entity_poly.type
_entity_poly.pdbx_seq_one_letter_code
_entity_poly.pdbx_strand_id
1 'polypeptide(L)'
;MKLVLGVIFAFLSFNSNACSCRNDIDSFYDKAKSAHLITVTSAILKDDYVEVKFDVIENLLNKSKPPESVKVRNNNCSLQLYPGNEYVVFIPKEERFENTVNICTGIYPLNLYKPKDVDKLVEIKEYIKRRE
;
A
#
# COMPACT_ATOMS: atom_id res chain seq x y z
N MET A 1 -16.49 -56.79 6.48
CA MET A 1 -15.25 -56.43 5.75
C MET A 1 -15.71 -55.85 4.41
N LYS A 2 -15.59 -54.59 4.00
CA LYS A 2 -14.86 -53.36 4.36
C LYS A 2 -15.80 -52.22 3.84
N LEU A 3 -16.13 -51.16 4.59
CA LEU A 3 -15.44 -49.85 4.54
C LEU A 3 -14.94 -49.57 3.11
N VAL A 4 -15.47 -48.64 2.32
CA VAL A 4 -15.44 -47.18 2.56
C VAL A 4 -16.31 -46.58 1.45
N LEU A 5 -17.48 -46.04 1.79
CA LEU A 5 -18.25 -45.16 0.89
C LEU A 5 -18.29 -43.78 1.56
N GLY A 6 -17.13 -43.15 1.61
CA GLY A 6 -16.96 -41.88 2.27
C GLY A 6 -15.71 -41.22 1.77
N VAL A 7 -15.83 -39.92 1.49
CA VAL A 7 -14.71 -38.99 1.27
C VAL A 7 -14.08 -39.05 -0.13
N ILE A 8 -14.88 -38.72 -1.15
CA ILE A 8 -14.37 -37.98 -2.34
C ILE A 8 -15.06 -36.61 -2.38
N PHE A 9 -15.04 -35.93 -1.23
CA PHE A 9 -15.01 -34.47 -1.17
C PHE A 9 -13.55 -34.12 -0.85
N ALA A 10 -12.65 -34.41 -1.78
CA ALA A 10 -11.33 -33.81 -1.75
C ALA A 10 -11.55 -32.34 -2.11
N PHE A 11 -11.80 -31.54 -1.07
CA PHE A 11 -11.62 -30.11 -1.07
C PHE A 11 -10.25 -29.82 -1.68
N LEU A 12 -10.24 -29.53 -2.98
CA LEU A 12 -9.20 -28.71 -3.58
C LEU A 12 -9.42 -27.32 -2.99
N SER A 13 -8.96 -27.14 -1.76
CA SER A 13 -8.79 -25.86 -1.12
C SER A 13 -7.83 -25.09 -2.02
N PHE A 14 -8.36 -24.29 -2.93
CA PHE A 14 -7.62 -23.23 -3.55
C PHE A 14 -7.02 -22.43 -2.39
N ASN A 15 -5.72 -22.51 -2.20
CA ASN A 15 -5.01 -21.60 -1.30
C ASN A 15 -5.13 -20.21 -1.94
N SER A 16 -6.24 -19.53 -1.68
CA SER A 16 -6.34 -18.10 -1.87
C SER A 16 -5.32 -17.51 -0.90
N ASN A 17 -4.12 -17.21 -1.39
CA ASN A 17 -3.17 -16.38 -0.67
C ASN A 17 -3.77 -14.97 -0.59
N ALA A 18 -4.74 -14.79 0.31
CA ALA A 18 -5.26 -13.48 0.67
C ALA A 18 -4.12 -12.69 1.29
N CYS A 19 -3.94 -11.44 0.86
CA CYS A 19 -2.95 -10.57 1.45
C CYS A 19 -3.26 -10.39 2.95
N SER A 20 -2.38 -10.92 3.81
CA SER A 20 -2.52 -10.81 5.27
C SER A 20 -1.41 -9.91 5.79
N CYS A 21 -1.78 -8.70 6.20
CA CYS A 21 -0.88 -7.78 6.86
C CYS A 21 -1.65 -6.85 7.79
N ARG A 22 -0.91 -6.32 8.77
CA ARG A 22 -1.44 -5.39 9.75
C ARG A 22 -1.61 -4.02 9.09
N ASN A 23 -2.85 -3.66 8.79
CA ASN A 23 -3.23 -2.47 8.02
C ASN A 23 -3.66 -1.29 8.92
N ASP A 24 -2.81 -0.91 9.86
CA ASP A 24 -3.01 0.27 10.71
C ASP A 24 -1.89 1.29 10.57
N ILE A 25 -2.21 2.55 10.87
CA ILE A 25 -1.32 3.70 10.67
C ILE A 25 -0.07 3.57 11.54
N ASP A 26 -0.16 2.98 12.73
CA ASP A 26 0.98 2.78 13.64
C ASP A 26 2.03 1.84 13.03
N SER A 27 1.60 0.67 12.54
CA SER A 27 2.46 -0.28 11.85
C SER A 27 3.15 0.33 10.62
N PHE A 28 2.44 1.16 9.86
CA PHE A 28 3.00 1.85 8.70
C PHE A 28 4.00 2.94 9.10
N TYR A 29 3.68 3.75 10.11
CA TYR A 29 4.56 4.81 10.61
C TYR A 29 5.92 4.27 11.07
N ASP A 30 5.93 3.16 11.82
CA ASP A 30 7.15 2.59 12.38
C ASP A 30 8.06 1.94 11.32
N LYS A 31 7.46 1.50 10.20
CA LYS A 31 8.17 0.85 9.10
C LYS A 31 8.52 1.81 7.97
N ALA A 32 7.98 3.03 7.97
CA ALA A 32 8.21 4.01 6.93
C ALA A 32 9.48 4.85 7.17
N LYS A 33 10.22 5.13 6.10
CA LYS A 33 11.28 6.16 6.09
C LYS A 33 10.74 7.54 5.72
N SER A 34 9.56 7.62 5.11
CA SER A 34 8.83 8.86 4.85
C SER A 34 7.39 8.56 4.46
N ALA A 35 6.51 9.56 4.54
CA ALA A 35 5.11 9.44 4.15
C ALA A 35 4.64 10.72 3.47
N HIS A 36 3.87 10.60 2.39
CA HIS A 36 3.54 11.70 1.50
C HIS A 36 2.10 11.61 1.01
N LEU A 37 1.45 12.75 0.87
CA LEU A 37 0.29 12.91 0.00
C LEU A 37 0.79 13.22 -1.41
N ILE A 38 0.39 12.40 -2.37
CA ILE A 38 0.91 12.45 -3.73
C ILE A 38 -0.24 12.44 -4.75
N THR A 39 0.03 12.99 -5.94
CA THR A 39 -0.79 12.76 -7.14
C THR A 39 0.03 11.97 -8.15
N VAL A 40 -0.53 10.85 -8.63
CA VAL A 40 0.17 10.01 -9.60
C VAL A 40 0.18 10.71 -10.96
N THR A 41 1.37 10.82 -11.56
CA THR A 41 1.54 11.44 -12.88
C THR A 41 1.65 10.40 -13.99
N SER A 42 2.27 9.26 -13.72
CA SER A 42 2.35 8.15 -14.69
C SER A 42 2.54 6.80 -14.01
N ALA A 43 2.07 5.75 -14.68
CA ALA A 43 2.27 4.36 -14.29
C ALA A 43 2.76 3.59 -15.52
N ILE A 44 3.96 3.01 -15.43
CA ILE A 44 4.63 2.33 -16.53
C ILE A 44 4.88 0.89 -16.12
N LEU A 45 4.32 -0.05 -16.89
CA LEU A 45 4.60 -1.47 -16.69
C LEU A 45 6.06 -1.77 -17.07
N LYS A 46 6.78 -2.41 -16.14
CA LYS A 46 8.08 -3.05 -16.33
C LYS A 46 7.87 -4.57 -16.21
N ASP A 47 8.94 -5.33 -16.46
CA ASP A 47 8.86 -6.80 -16.55
C ASP A 47 8.19 -7.46 -15.33
N ASP A 48 8.51 -7.03 -14.10
CA ASP A 48 8.00 -7.63 -12.85
C ASP A 48 7.30 -6.63 -11.88
N TYR A 49 7.19 -5.35 -12.26
CA TYR A 49 6.52 -4.32 -11.46
C TYR A 49 5.96 -3.18 -12.31
N VAL A 50 5.09 -2.38 -11.73
CA VAL A 50 4.66 -1.10 -12.27
C VAL A 50 5.47 0.01 -11.60
N GLU A 51 6.20 0.78 -12.40
CA GLU A 51 6.87 1.99 -11.93
C GLU A 51 5.86 3.15 -11.92
N VAL A 52 5.71 3.80 -10.78
CA VAL A 52 4.74 4.87 -10.58
C VAL A 52 5.49 6.15 -10.25
N LYS A 53 5.35 7.16 -11.12
CA LYS A 53 5.84 8.52 -10.86
C LYS A 53 4.70 9.36 -10.31
N PHE A 54 5.05 10.35 -9.50
CA PHE A 54 4.10 11.18 -8.80
C PHE A 54 4.69 12.54 -8.48
N ASP A 55 3.81 13.50 -8.26
CA ASP A 55 4.14 14.77 -7.65
C ASP A 55 3.76 14.72 -6.17
N VAL A 56 4.61 15.28 -5.31
CA VAL A 56 4.32 15.40 -3.88
C VAL A 56 3.48 16.65 -3.66
N ILE A 57 2.25 16.46 -3.18
CA ILE A 57 1.38 17.56 -2.75
C ILE A 57 1.82 18.03 -1.37
N GLU A 58 2.05 17.08 -0.46
CA GLU A 58 2.41 17.37 0.93
C GLU A 58 3.28 16.27 1.51
N ASN A 59 4.36 16.65 2.20
CA ASN A 59 5.14 15.70 2.96
C ASN A 59 4.55 15.57 4.37
N LEU A 60 4.08 14.37 4.72
CA LEU A 60 3.43 14.11 6.00
C LEU A 60 4.45 13.66 7.07
N LEU A 61 5.44 12.86 6.67
CA LEU A 61 6.52 12.38 7.55
C LEU A 61 7.88 12.64 6.90
N ASN A 62 8.64 13.59 7.47
CA ASN A 62 9.86 14.14 6.88
C ASN A 62 11.17 13.51 7.38
N LYS A 63 11.20 12.18 7.52
CA LYS A 63 12.42 11.44 7.93
C LYS A 63 13.42 11.24 6.76
N SER A 64 12.96 11.35 5.52
CA SER A 64 13.76 11.20 4.30
C SER A 64 13.13 11.99 3.16
N LYS A 65 13.95 12.41 2.18
CA LYS A 65 13.45 12.94 0.91
C LYS A 65 12.52 11.92 0.22
N PRO A 66 11.45 12.39 -0.46
CA PRO A 66 10.62 11.52 -1.29
C PRO A 66 11.44 10.98 -2.47
N PRO A 67 11.23 9.71 -2.87
CA PRO A 67 11.82 9.19 -4.10
C PRO A 67 11.12 9.79 -5.32
N GLU A 68 11.77 9.77 -6.48
CA GLU A 68 11.18 10.22 -7.76
C GLU A 68 10.06 9.28 -8.26
N SER A 69 10.14 8.01 -7.89
CA SER A 69 9.15 6.99 -8.23
C SER A 69 9.05 5.91 -7.15
N VAL A 70 7.93 5.20 -7.16
CA VAL A 70 7.71 3.99 -6.36
C VAL A 70 7.44 2.80 -7.27
N LYS A 71 7.68 1.60 -6.75
CA LYS A 71 7.45 0.35 -7.46
C LYS A 71 6.25 -0.36 -6.85
N VAL A 72 5.33 -0.81 -7.69
CA VAL A 72 4.22 -1.69 -7.29
C VAL A 72 4.42 -3.03 -7.99
N ARG A 73 4.89 -4.05 -7.26
CA ARG A 73 5.04 -5.41 -7.84
C ARG A 73 3.67 -5.97 -8.22
N ASN A 74 3.60 -6.95 -9.11
CA ASN A 74 2.34 -7.64 -9.38
C ASN A 74 2.17 -8.83 -8.41
N ASN A 75 1.51 -8.60 -7.27
CA ASN A 75 1.20 -9.65 -6.30
C ASN A 75 -0.16 -9.41 -5.62
N ASN A 76 -0.60 -10.35 -4.78
CA ASN A 76 -1.92 -10.29 -4.15
C ASN A 76 -2.10 -9.14 -3.14
N CYS A 77 -1.02 -8.44 -2.76
CA CYS A 77 -1.03 -7.29 -1.86
C CYS A 77 -0.96 -5.95 -2.61
N SER A 78 -0.89 -5.98 -3.93
CA SER A 78 -0.65 -4.80 -4.74
C SER A 78 -1.93 -3.99 -4.92
N LEU A 79 -1.82 -2.70 -4.67
CA LEU A 79 -2.84 -1.73 -5.04
C LEU A 79 -2.38 -1.00 -6.30
N GLN A 80 -3.18 -1.05 -7.36
CA GLN A 80 -2.89 -0.28 -8.57
C GLN A 80 -3.00 1.22 -8.27
N LEU A 81 -1.96 1.96 -8.63
CA LEU A 81 -1.91 3.41 -8.54
C LEU A 81 -2.21 3.98 -9.93
N TYR A 82 -3.27 4.77 -10.04
CA TYR A 82 -3.75 5.28 -11.32
C TYR A 82 -3.35 6.76 -11.50
N PRO A 83 -2.84 7.15 -12.68
CA PRO A 83 -2.57 8.56 -12.99
C PRO A 83 -3.78 9.47 -12.76
N GLY A 84 -3.53 10.66 -12.24
CA GLY A 84 -4.55 11.65 -11.88
C GLY A 84 -5.21 11.45 -10.52
N ASN A 85 -4.98 10.31 -9.85
CA ASN A 85 -5.53 10.05 -8.53
C ASN A 85 -4.54 10.41 -7.42
N GLU A 86 -5.11 10.72 -6.25
CA GLU A 86 -4.40 11.11 -5.05
C GLU A 86 -4.27 9.95 -4.07
N TYR A 87 -3.12 9.85 -3.41
CA TYR A 87 -2.83 8.78 -2.45
C TYR A 87 -2.01 9.31 -1.29
N VAL A 88 -2.26 8.77 -0.11
CA VAL A 88 -1.24 8.79 0.94
C VAL A 88 -0.38 7.53 0.80
N VAL A 89 0.92 7.71 0.66
CA VAL A 89 1.90 6.63 0.53
C VAL A 89 2.92 6.70 1.65
N PHE A 90 3.05 5.59 2.38
CA PHE A 90 4.12 5.35 3.33
C PHE A 90 5.23 4.59 2.60
N ILE A 91 6.41 5.21 2.51
CA ILE A 91 7.56 4.64 1.81
C ILE A 91 8.34 3.79 2.83
N PRO A 92 8.49 2.47 2.62
CA PRO A 92 9.15 1.60 3.59
C PRO A 92 10.65 1.93 3.73
N LYS A 93 11.17 1.73 4.94
CA LYS A 93 12.60 1.87 5.24
C LYS A 93 13.44 0.64 4.89
N GLU A 94 12.81 -0.51 4.68
CA GLU A 94 13.50 -1.76 4.39
C GLU A 94 14.13 -1.75 2.99
N GLU A 95 15.46 -1.91 2.92
CA GLU A 95 16.24 -1.91 1.68
C GLU A 95 15.82 -3.02 0.71
N ARG A 96 15.38 -4.19 1.22
CA ARG A 96 14.89 -5.29 0.39
C ARG A 96 13.65 -4.93 -0.44
N PHE A 97 12.92 -3.90 -0.01
CA PHE A 97 11.71 -3.39 -0.65
C PHE A 97 11.88 -1.93 -1.02
N GLU A 98 13.09 -1.53 -1.42
CA GLU A 98 13.41 -0.13 -1.69
C GLU A 98 12.35 0.53 -2.60
N ASN A 99 11.68 1.54 -2.04
CA ASN A 99 10.58 2.31 -2.65
C ASN A 99 9.45 1.44 -3.23
N THR A 100 9.34 0.18 -2.80
CA THR A 100 8.28 -0.73 -3.23
C THR A 100 7.10 -0.55 -2.30
N VAL A 101 5.97 -0.15 -2.84
CA VAL A 101 4.75 0.12 -2.06
C VAL A 101 3.66 -0.87 -2.42
N ASN A 102 2.88 -1.25 -1.41
CA ASN A 102 1.70 -2.11 -1.53
C ASN A 102 0.74 -1.82 -0.35
N ILE A 103 -0.37 -2.54 -0.25
CA ILE A 103 -1.37 -2.32 0.82
C ILE A 103 -0.73 -2.46 2.21
N CYS A 104 0.24 -3.36 2.38
CA CYS A 104 0.93 -3.63 3.64
C CYS A 104 2.03 -2.64 4.01
N THR A 105 2.48 -1.82 3.06
CA THR A 105 3.44 -0.76 3.36
C THR A 105 2.73 0.55 3.68
N GLY A 106 1.41 0.63 3.50
CA GLY A 106 0.60 1.80 3.77
C GLY A 106 0.34 2.62 2.52
N ILE A 107 -0.66 2.20 1.73
CA ILE A 107 -1.22 3.01 0.64
C ILE A 107 -2.71 3.25 0.96
N TYR A 108 -3.10 4.52 0.99
CA TYR A 108 -4.49 4.91 1.10
C TYR A 108 -4.90 5.66 -0.16
N PRO A 109 -5.79 5.09 -1.01
CA PRO A 109 -6.38 5.84 -2.10
C PRO A 109 -7.31 6.91 -1.52
N LEU A 110 -7.20 8.13 -2.02
CA LEU A 110 -8.03 9.25 -1.61
C LEU A 110 -8.80 9.81 -2.80
N ASN A 111 -10.05 10.17 -2.55
CA ASN A 111 -10.80 11.07 -3.40
C ASN A 111 -11.21 12.26 -2.54
N LEU A 112 -10.47 13.37 -2.63
CA LEU A 112 -10.65 14.53 -1.75
C LEU A 112 -11.99 15.27 -1.94
N TYR A 113 -12.81 14.88 -2.93
CA TYR A 113 -14.20 15.31 -3.03
C TYR A 113 -15.15 14.56 -2.08
N LYS A 114 -14.70 13.45 -1.48
CA LYS A 114 -15.48 12.66 -0.53
C LYS A 114 -15.10 13.05 0.90
N PRO A 115 -16.06 13.51 1.73
CA PRO A 115 -15.79 13.89 3.13
C PRO A 115 -15.05 12.80 3.92
N LYS A 116 -15.42 11.53 3.74
CA LYS A 116 -14.78 10.40 4.41
C LYS A 116 -13.27 10.30 4.15
N ASP A 117 -12.83 10.58 2.92
CA ASP A 117 -11.42 10.46 2.55
C ASP A 117 -10.64 11.67 3.07
N VAL A 118 -11.28 12.85 3.14
CA VAL A 118 -10.74 14.03 3.82
C VAL A 118 -10.57 13.77 5.32
N ASP A 119 -11.59 13.22 5.98
CA ASP A 119 -11.51 12.83 7.39
C ASP A 119 -10.38 11.83 7.63
N LYS A 120 -10.21 10.86 6.72
CA LYS A 120 -9.11 9.90 6.80
C LYS A 120 -7.74 10.56 6.67
N LEU A 121 -7.59 11.52 5.76
CA LEU A 121 -6.37 12.29 5.61
C LEU A 121 -6.06 13.09 6.90
N VAL A 122 -7.08 13.74 7.49
CA VAL A 122 -6.94 14.45 8.77
C VAL A 122 -6.50 13.50 9.89
N GLU A 123 -7.14 12.32 9.99
CA GLU A 123 -6.77 11.28 10.97
C GLU A 123 -5.29 10.88 10.84
N ILE A 124 -4.81 10.66 9.61
CA ILE A 124 -3.41 10.30 9.34
C ILE A 124 -2.47 11.46 9.75
N LYS A 125 -2.82 12.70 9.40
CA LYS A 125 -2.03 13.89 9.75
C LYS A 125 -1.93 14.06 11.27
N GLU A 126 -3.05 13.98 11.98
CA GLU A 126 -3.09 14.08 13.43
C GLU A 126 -2.33 12.94 14.11
N TYR A 127 -2.38 11.74 13.56
CA TYR A 127 -1.59 10.61 14.04
C TYR A 127 -0.09 10.91 13.95
N ILE A 128 0.38 11.31 12.75
CA ILE A 128 1.79 11.59 12.50
C ILE A 128 2.28 12.74 13.39
N LYS A 129 1.52 13.85 13.47
CA LYS A 129 1.86 15.03 14.28
C LYS A 129 2.01 14.70 15.76
N ARG A 130 1.27 13.74 16.31
CA ARG A 130 1.37 13.32 17.72
C ARG A 130 2.61 12.47 18.02
N ARG A 131 3.29 11.97 16.99
CA ARG A 131 4.45 11.05 17.08
C ARG A 131 5.78 11.72 16.75
N GLU A 132 5.76 12.95 16.27
CA GLU A 132 6.95 13.82 16.13
C GLU A 132 7.34 14.43 17.47
#